data_AF-A0AAD4E2A2-F1
#
_entry.id   AF-A0AAD4E2A2-F1
#
_cell.length_a   1.000
_cell.length_b   1.000
_cell.length_c   1.000
_cell.angle_alpha   90.00
_cell.angle_beta   90.00
_cell.angle_gamma   90.00
#
_symmetry.space_group_name_H-M   'P 1'
#
loop_
_entity.id
_entity.type
_entity.pdbx_description
1 polymer ?
#
loop_
_entity_poly.entity_id
_entity_poly.type
_entity_poly.pdbx_seq_one_letter_code
_entity_poly.pdbx_strand_id
1 'polypeptide(L)'
;LRVHMYDHAGGVMTPPIHIDNAPNCYLQILSSVVFGSLECIECIGYDPSINPLRATFSTPIGRIIVNDHAYDILELIFSSQGLVGRGTVCYLARRNGKEYIIKDHWVLGGKDVALNEVKMLGEMRGVRGVPELVEYWLVEIAPNEVDETMNYRYKVFGSIRGTSRTHVRLVLKPRARPLHAFRTRVELVSALRDIVK
;
A
#
# COMPACT_ATOMS: atom_id res chain seq x y z
N LEU A 1 12.22 -28.84 -6.81
CA LEU A 1 11.66 -27.66 -6.10
C LEU A 1 11.48 -26.51 -7.09
N ARG A 2 10.40 -25.74 -6.97
CA ARG A 2 10.27 -24.40 -7.58
C ARG A 2 9.85 -23.43 -6.48
N VAL A 3 10.47 -22.27 -6.41
CA VAL A 3 10.07 -21.22 -5.48
C VAL A 3 9.25 -20.19 -6.24
N HIS A 4 8.10 -19.83 -5.70
CA HIS A 4 7.21 -18.82 -6.23
C HIS A 4 7.16 -17.66 -5.26
N MET A 5 7.35 -16.44 -5.75
CA MET A 5 7.19 -15.20 -5.00
C MET A 5 6.11 -14.38 -5.70
N TYR A 6 5.18 -13.83 -4.92
CA TYR A 6 4.12 -12.97 -5.43
C TYR A 6 4.17 -11.61 -4.74
N ASP A 7 3.97 -10.56 -5.51
CA ASP A 7 3.86 -9.18 -5.05
C ASP A 7 2.75 -8.45 -5.82
N HIS A 8 2.59 -7.15 -5.57
CA HIS A 8 1.56 -6.34 -6.24
C HIS A 8 1.76 -6.16 -7.75
N ALA A 9 2.91 -6.53 -8.28
CA ALA A 9 3.22 -6.55 -9.71
C ALA A 9 3.07 -7.95 -10.34
N GLY A 10 2.67 -8.99 -9.60
CA GLY A 10 2.49 -10.35 -10.12
C GLY A 10 3.37 -11.40 -9.44
N GLY A 11 3.53 -12.55 -10.11
CA GLY A 11 4.35 -13.66 -9.62
C GLY A 11 5.67 -13.78 -10.38
N VAL A 12 6.74 -14.09 -9.67
CA VAL A 12 8.01 -14.58 -10.23
C VAL A 12 8.26 -16.00 -9.73
N MET A 13 8.92 -16.80 -10.56
CA MET A 13 9.22 -18.18 -10.22
C MET A 13 10.65 -18.55 -10.61
N THR A 14 11.29 -19.36 -9.78
CA THR A 14 12.61 -19.90 -10.12
C THR A 14 12.48 -20.97 -11.20
N PRO A 15 13.55 -21.22 -11.99
CA PRO A 15 13.70 -22.48 -12.69
C PRO A 15 13.59 -23.69 -11.74
N PRO A 16 13.32 -24.89 -12.25
CA PRO A 16 13.33 -26.11 -11.44
C PRO A 16 14.70 -26.32 -10.77
N ILE A 17 14.69 -26.46 -9.44
CA ILE A 17 15.86 -26.85 -8.64
C ILE A 17 15.76 -28.35 -8.37
N HIS A 18 16.72 -29.12 -8.86
CA HIS A 18 16.86 -30.55 -8.55
C HIS A 18 17.55 -30.68 -7.18
N ILE A 19 16.80 -31.15 -6.18
CA ILE A 19 17.28 -31.18 -4.78
C ILE A 19 18.47 -32.12 -4.64
N ASP A 20 18.47 -33.24 -5.35
CA ASP A 20 19.55 -34.22 -5.31
C ASP A 20 20.87 -33.65 -5.84
N ASN A 21 20.80 -32.74 -6.82
CA ASN A 21 21.96 -32.12 -7.44
C ASN A 21 22.41 -30.84 -6.72
N ALA A 22 21.55 -30.24 -5.90
CA ALA A 22 21.81 -28.98 -5.21
C ALA A 22 21.16 -28.95 -3.80
N PRO A 23 21.53 -29.88 -2.90
CA PRO A 23 20.92 -29.99 -1.57
C PRO A 23 21.13 -28.73 -0.72
N ASN A 24 22.26 -28.06 -0.90
CA ASN A 24 22.57 -26.80 -0.20
C ASN A 24 21.59 -25.67 -0.55
N CYS A 25 21.13 -25.58 -1.80
CA CYS A 25 20.13 -24.59 -2.19
C CYS A 25 18.78 -24.86 -1.50
N TYR A 26 18.39 -26.13 -1.39
CA TYR A 26 17.18 -26.51 -0.66
C TYR A 26 17.27 -26.15 0.82
N LEU A 27 18.38 -26.50 1.48
CA LEU A 27 18.61 -26.16 2.88
C LEU A 27 18.63 -24.65 3.09
N GLN A 28 19.27 -23.88 2.22
CA GLN A 28 19.26 -22.41 2.30
C GLN A 28 17.84 -21.84 2.22
N ILE A 29 17.05 -22.26 1.24
CA ILE A 29 15.65 -21.80 1.09
C ILE A 29 14.85 -22.13 2.35
N LEU A 30 14.94 -23.37 2.83
CA LEU A 30 14.22 -23.81 4.02
C LEU A 30 14.67 -23.04 5.27
N SER A 31 15.97 -22.88 5.48
CA SER A 31 16.53 -22.15 6.60
C SER A 31 16.14 -20.67 6.57
N SER A 32 16.13 -20.02 5.40
CA SER A 32 15.68 -18.63 5.27
C SER A 32 14.19 -18.45 5.60
N VAL A 33 13.34 -19.42 5.24
CA VAL A 33 11.90 -19.37 5.56
C VAL A 33 11.64 -19.65 7.05
N VAL A 34 12.35 -20.61 7.64
CA VAL A 34 12.10 -21.05 9.03
C VAL A 34 12.78 -20.15 10.06
N PHE A 35 14.00 -19.69 9.77
CA PHE A 35 14.86 -18.97 10.71
C PHE A 35 15.17 -17.53 10.27
N GLY A 36 14.51 -17.02 9.22
CA GLY A 36 14.65 -15.62 8.82
C GLY A 36 14.37 -14.69 10.01
N SER A 37 15.27 -13.75 10.28
CA SER A 37 15.09 -12.75 11.33
C SER A 37 13.93 -11.80 10.99
N LEU A 38 13.48 -11.00 11.96
CA LEU A 38 12.53 -9.91 11.69
C LEU A 38 13.09 -8.89 10.66
N GLU A 39 14.41 -8.74 10.57
CA GLU A 39 15.06 -7.96 9.50
C GLU A 39 14.90 -8.64 8.13
N CYS A 40 14.91 -9.98 8.07
CA CYS A 40 14.53 -10.71 6.85
C CYS A 40 13.03 -10.58 6.52
N ILE A 41 12.18 -10.13 7.44
CA ILE A 41 10.75 -9.90 7.16
C ILE A 41 10.55 -8.66 6.26
N GLU A 42 11.45 -7.68 6.30
CA GLU A 42 11.49 -6.58 5.32
C GLU A 42 11.77 -7.12 3.90
N CYS A 43 12.61 -8.15 3.78
CA CYS A 43 12.91 -8.83 2.52
C CYS A 43 11.72 -9.64 1.94
N ILE A 44 10.69 -9.95 2.75
CA ILE A 44 9.45 -10.60 2.28
C ILE A 44 8.29 -9.62 2.05
N GLY A 45 8.56 -8.31 2.10
CA GLY A 45 7.60 -7.26 1.77
C GLY A 45 6.70 -6.83 2.92
N TYR A 46 7.14 -6.97 4.18
CA TYR A 46 6.46 -6.38 5.32
C TYR A 46 6.70 -4.87 5.37
N ASP A 47 5.64 -4.11 5.66
CA ASP A 47 5.73 -2.68 5.86
C ASP A 47 5.93 -2.36 7.36
N PRO A 48 7.16 -1.98 7.80
CA PRO A 48 7.45 -1.69 9.20
C PRO A 48 6.76 -0.41 9.71
N SER A 49 6.27 0.44 8.80
CA SER A 49 5.60 1.69 9.14
C SER A 49 4.16 1.46 9.63
N ILE A 50 3.62 0.24 9.48
CA ILE A 50 2.30 -0.15 10.00
C ILE A 50 2.49 -1.13 11.15
N ASN A 51 2.02 -0.73 12.33
CA ASN A 51 2.04 -1.57 13.52
C ASN A 51 0.61 -1.86 13.98
N PRO A 52 0.09 -3.09 13.81
CA PRO A 52 -1.19 -3.44 14.41
C PRO A 52 -1.04 -3.39 15.94
N LEU A 53 -1.98 -2.73 16.61
CA LEU A 53 -2.06 -2.84 18.06
C LEU A 53 -2.68 -4.21 18.37
N ARG A 54 -2.16 -4.89 19.41
CA ARG A 54 -2.71 -6.19 19.84
C ARG A 54 -4.22 -6.12 19.85
N ALA A 55 -4.89 -7.08 19.20
CA ALA A 55 -6.32 -7.13 18.98
C ALA A 55 -7.11 -7.07 20.30
N THR A 56 -7.27 -5.86 20.83
CA THR A 56 -8.25 -5.50 21.81
C THR A 56 -9.42 -4.89 21.05
N PHE A 57 -10.65 -5.10 21.52
CA PHE A 57 -11.85 -4.44 20.96
C PHE A 57 -11.88 -2.91 21.20
N SER A 58 -10.71 -2.29 21.39
CA SER A 58 -10.53 -0.88 21.71
C SER A 58 -9.90 -0.16 20.52
N THR A 59 -10.43 1.01 20.17
CA THR A 59 -9.74 1.94 19.25
C THR A 59 -8.59 2.64 19.95
N PRO A 60 -7.43 2.83 19.30
CA PRO A 60 -7.15 2.51 17.90
C PRO A 60 -6.80 1.03 17.64
N ILE A 61 -7.10 0.55 16.43
CA ILE A 61 -6.83 -0.82 15.98
C ILE A 61 -5.39 -1.01 15.47
N GLY A 62 -4.65 0.08 15.32
CA GLY A 62 -3.27 0.07 14.85
C GLY A 62 -2.67 1.46 14.80
N ARG A 63 -1.41 1.54 14.38
CA ARG A 63 -0.69 2.78 14.13
C ARG A 63 0.00 2.72 12.77
N ILE A 64 0.02 3.84 12.06
CA ILE A 64 0.65 3.99 10.75
C ILE A 64 1.51 5.25 10.73
N ILE A 65 2.69 5.16 10.14
CA ILE A 65 3.63 6.28 10.01
C ILE A 65 3.56 6.84 8.58
N VAL A 66 3.55 8.17 8.45
CA VAL A 66 3.63 8.88 7.17
C VAL A 66 4.58 10.06 7.34
N ASN A 67 5.71 10.10 6.61
CA ASN A 67 6.77 11.12 6.77
C ASN A 67 7.08 11.44 8.24
N ASP A 68 7.44 10.43 9.03
CA ASP A 68 7.73 10.55 10.48
C ASP A 68 6.55 10.93 11.38
N HIS A 69 5.37 11.16 10.81
CA HIS A 69 4.17 11.42 11.58
C HIS A 69 3.40 10.15 11.88
N ALA A 70 3.18 9.87 13.16
CA ALA A 70 2.33 8.78 13.60
C ALA A 70 0.85 9.15 13.55
N TYR A 71 0.04 8.22 13.04
CA TYR A 71 -1.41 8.28 13.04
C TYR A 71 -1.99 7.02 13.68
N ASP A 72 -2.98 7.21 14.53
CA ASP A 72 -3.72 6.11 15.13
C ASP A 72 -4.81 5.65 14.15
N ILE A 73 -4.77 4.39 13.71
CA ILE A 73 -5.78 3.79 12.83
C ILE A 73 -7.03 3.51 13.66
N LEU A 74 -8.15 4.12 13.29
CA LEU A 74 -9.43 3.93 13.95
C LEU A 74 -10.26 2.82 13.29
N GLU A 75 -10.25 2.77 11.96
CA GLU A 75 -11.12 1.90 11.16
C GLU A 75 -10.46 1.58 9.81
N LEU A 76 -10.67 0.35 9.32
CA LEU A 76 -10.40 -0.01 7.92
C LEU A 76 -11.64 0.33 7.08
N ILE A 77 -11.55 1.38 6.25
CA ILE A 77 -12.67 1.85 5.41
C ILE A 77 -12.84 0.98 4.18
N PHE A 78 -11.73 0.61 3.55
CA PHE A 78 -11.73 -0.16 2.32
C PHE A 78 -10.45 -0.95 2.18
N SER A 79 -10.54 -2.16 1.62
CA SER A 79 -9.39 -2.93 1.18
C SER A 79 -9.74 -3.65 -0.12
N SER A 80 -8.94 -3.42 -1.16
CA SER A 80 -9.12 -4.10 -2.43
C SER A 80 -8.82 -5.59 -2.28
N GLN A 81 -9.70 -6.44 -2.81
CA GLN A 81 -9.47 -7.88 -2.86
C GLN A 81 -8.64 -8.21 -4.10
N GLY A 82 -7.39 -8.64 -3.92
CA GLY A 82 -6.52 -9.04 -5.01
C GLY A 82 -5.04 -8.94 -4.68
N LEU A 83 -4.28 -9.99 -5.02
CA LEU A 83 -2.84 -10.06 -4.77
C LEU A 83 -2.07 -9.09 -5.68
N VAL A 84 -2.53 -8.94 -6.93
CA VAL A 84 -1.86 -8.14 -7.98
C VAL A 84 -2.67 -6.89 -8.26
N GLY A 85 -1.99 -5.77 -8.51
CA GLY A 85 -2.61 -4.51 -8.89
C GLY A 85 -2.30 -3.40 -7.90
N ARG A 86 -3.32 -2.60 -7.58
CA ARG A 86 -3.14 -1.42 -6.72
C ARG A 86 -3.09 -1.76 -5.24
N GLY A 87 -3.60 -2.93 -4.81
CA GLY A 87 -3.61 -3.32 -3.40
C GLY A 87 -4.14 -2.22 -2.48
N THR A 88 -5.13 -1.44 -2.91
CA THR A 88 -5.52 -0.20 -2.24
C THR A 88 -6.19 -0.50 -0.91
N VAL A 89 -5.64 0.08 0.16
CA VAL A 89 -6.21 0.06 1.50
C VAL A 89 -6.47 1.50 1.94
N CYS A 90 -7.67 1.75 2.46
CA CYS A 90 -8.03 3.05 3.00
C CYS A 90 -8.35 2.93 4.49
N TYR A 91 -7.70 3.74 5.30
CA TYR A 91 -7.88 3.80 6.74
C TYR A 91 -8.53 5.11 7.16
N LEU A 92 -9.43 5.05 8.13
CA LEU A 92 -9.73 6.20 8.98
C LEU A 92 -8.64 6.31 10.02
N ALA A 93 -7.98 7.44 10.09
CA ALA A 93 -6.89 7.65 11.02
C ALA A 93 -7.03 8.97 11.78
N ARG A 94 -6.40 9.06 12.95
CA ARG A 94 -6.42 10.24 13.81
C ARG A 94 -5.01 10.67 14.17
N ARG A 95 -4.76 11.98 14.10
CA ARG A 95 -3.53 12.63 14.58
C ARG A 95 -3.89 13.97 15.21
N ASN A 96 -3.41 14.23 16.43
CA ASN A 96 -3.65 15.47 17.16
C ASN A 96 -5.15 15.86 17.24
N GLY A 97 -6.01 14.88 17.54
CA GLY A 97 -7.46 15.07 17.67
C GLY A 97 -8.22 15.29 16.34
N LYS A 98 -7.54 15.32 15.19
CA LYS A 98 -8.16 15.48 13.87
C LYS A 98 -8.20 14.17 13.10
N GLU A 99 -9.28 13.95 12.35
CA GLU A 99 -9.47 12.76 11.51
C GLU A 99 -8.99 12.99 10.08
N TYR A 100 -8.42 11.94 9.51
CA TYR A 100 -7.85 11.89 8.16
C TYR A 100 -8.23 10.58 7.50
N ILE A 101 -8.20 10.57 6.17
CA ILE A 101 -8.22 9.36 5.37
C ILE A 101 -6.80 9.08 4.92
N ILE A 102 -6.28 7.90 5.27
CA ILE A 102 -5.00 7.43 4.75
C ILE A 102 -5.29 6.43 3.64
N LYS A 103 -4.90 6.77 2.41
CA LYS A 103 -4.99 5.89 1.25
C LYS A 103 -3.61 5.33 0.96
N ASP A 104 -3.47 4.03 1.14
CA ASP A 104 -2.26 3.24 0.97
C ASP A 104 -2.43 2.36 -0.28
N HIS A 105 -1.51 2.44 -1.25
CA HIS A 105 -1.66 1.73 -2.51
C HIS A 105 -0.39 1.67 -3.36
N TRP A 106 -0.41 0.78 -4.35
CA TRP A 106 0.67 0.54 -5.30
C TRP A 106 0.37 1.14 -6.68
N VAL A 107 1.20 2.08 -7.12
CA VAL A 107 1.06 2.78 -8.40
C VAL A 107 1.93 2.14 -9.47
N LEU A 108 1.39 1.95 -10.68
CA LEU A 108 2.14 1.42 -11.82
C LEU A 108 3.20 2.43 -12.29
N GLY A 109 4.45 1.98 -12.39
CA GLY A 109 5.59 2.80 -12.79
C GLY A 109 6.60 2.97 -11.67
N GLY A 110 7.58 3.86 -11.89
CA GLY A 110 8.51 4.31 -10.86
C GLY A 110 8.08 5.62 -10.22
N LYS A 111 8.92 6.13 -9.32
CA LYS A 111 8.71 7.36 -8.51
C LYS A 111 8.12 8.55 -9.28
N ASP A 112 8.61 8.85 -10.48
CA ASP A 112 8.16 10.02 -11.27
C ASP A 112 6.69 9.95 -11.69
N VAL A 113 6.21 8.73 -12.00
CA VAL A 113 4.83 8.46 -12.42
C VAL A 113 3.92 8.28 -11.21
N ALA A 114 4.47 7.73 -10.12
CA ALA A 114 3.74 7.46 -8.88
C ALA A 114 3.10 8.71 -8.26
N LEU A 115 3.69 9.88 -8.50
CA LEU A 115 3.25 11.17 -7.96
C LEU A 115 2.21 11.90 -8.81
N ASN A 116 1.65 11.29 -9.85
CA ASN A 116 0.63 11.95 -10.67
C ASN A 116 -0.63 12.32 -9.86
N GLU A 117 -1.14 11.43 -9.01
CA GLU A 117 -2.30 11.72 -8.14
C GLU A 117 -1.97 12.84 -7.14
N VAL A 118 -0.74 12.85 -6.59
CA VAL A 118 -0.25 13.91 -5.70
C VAL A 118 -0.26 15.27 -6.41
N LYS A 119 0.31 15.34 -7.62
CA LYS A 119 0.33 16.56 -8.43
C LYS A 119 -1.09 17.06 -8.71
N MET A 120 -1.97 16.16 -9.16
CA MET A 120 -3.37 16.51 -9.44
C MET A 120 -4.12 17.03 -8.21
N LEU A 121 -3.97 16.38 -7.04
CA LEU A 121 -4.61 16.85 -5.81
C LEU A 121 -4.03 18.19 -5.32
N GLY A 122 -2.74 18.44 -5.58
CA GLY A 122 -2.10 19.74 -5.33
C GLY A 122 -2.73 20.87 -6.15
N GLU A 123 -2.93 20.66 -7.46
CA GLU A 123 -3.57 21.62 -8.35
C GLU A 123 -5.06 21.85 -8.00
N MET A 124 -5.73 20.83 -7.46
CA MET A 124 -7.15 20.91 -7.08
C MET A 124 -7.40 21.45 -5.67
N ARG A 125 -6.37 21.98 -5.01
CA ARG A 125 -6.49 22.52 -3.66
C ARG A 125 -7.53 23.65 -3.60
N GLY A 126 -8.46 23.55 -2.64
CA GLY A 126 -9.53 24.54 -2.45
C GLY A 126 -10.72 24.37 -3.39
N VAL A 127 -10.68 23.42 -4.34
CA VAL A 127 -11.85 23.08 -5.15
C VAL A 127 -12.89 22.40 -4.29
N ARG A 128 -14.09 22.99 -4.22
CA ARG A 128 -15.20 22.46 -3.44
C ARG A 128 -15.53 21.02 -3.88
N GLY A 129 -15.60 20.12 -2.90
CA GLY A 129 -15.95 18.71 -3.12
C GLY A 129 -14.77 17.81 -3.46
N VAL A 130 -13.56 18.36 -3.66
CA VAL A 130 -12.34 17.58 -3.82
C VAL A 130 -11.63 17.47 -2.47
N PRO A 131 -11.18 16.26 -2.06
CA PRO A 131 -10.37 16.11 -0.86
C PRO A 131 -9.06 16.92 -0.96
N GLU A 132 -8.69 17.58 0.12
CA GLU A 132 -7.39 18.22 0.27
C GLU A 132 -6.33 17.18 0.61
N LEU A 133 -5.24 17.17 -0.15
CA LEU A 133 -4.02 16.47 0.21
C LEU A 133 -3.34 17.19 1.38
N VAL A 134 -3.15 16.48 2.49
CA VAL A 134 -2.44 16.97 3.68
C VAL A 134 -0.96 16.70 3.55
N GLU A 135 -0.62 15.45 3.22
CA GLU A 135 0.75 15.00 2.97
C GLU A 135 0.71 13.69 2.16
N TYR A 136 1.83 13.35 1.53
CA TYR A 136 2.02 12.10 0.82
C TYR A 136 3.39 11.53 1.16
N TRP A 137 3.55 10.23 1.06
CA TRP A 137 4.81 9.56 1.27
C TRP A 137 4.99 8.48 0.20
N LEU A 138 6.15 8.50 -0.47
CA LEU A 138 6.65 7.33 -1.17
C LEU A 138 7.24 6.44 -0.08
N VAL A 139 6.55 5.34 0.24
CA VAL A 139 6.92 4.50 1.40
C VAL A 139 8.36 4.03 1.22
N GLU A 140 9.15 4.12 2.28
CA GLU A 140 10.55 3.68 2.28
C GLU A 140 10.71 2.44 3.15
N ILE A 141 11.42 1.44 2.63
CA ILE A 141 11.76 0.20 3.35
C ILE A 141 13.09 0.31 4.09
N ALA A 142 13.94 1.24 3.67
CA ALA A 142 15.19 1.62 4.32
C ALA A 142 15.48 3.09 4.01
N PRO A 143 16.40 3.77 4.72
CA PRO A 143 16.66 5.19 4.52
C PRO A 143 16.98 5.55 3.05
N ASN A 144 16.13 6.37 2.42
CA ASN A 144 16.18 6.76 0.99
C ASN A 144 15.91 5.62 -0.02
N GLU A 145 15.45 4.47 0.45
CA GLU A 145 15.08 3.33 -0.38
C GLU A 145 13.56 3.19 -0.43
N VAL A 146 12.97 3.81 -1.47
CA VAL A 146 11.54 3.70 -1.74
C VAL A 146 11.17 2.26 -2.07
N ASP A 147 10.08 1.82 -1.48
CA ASP A 147 9.46 0.53 -1.67
C ASP A 147 8.89 0.41 -3.09
N GLU A 148 9.62 -0.33 -3.92
CA GLU A 148 9.24 -0.67 -5.28
C GLU A 148 9.29 -2.18 -5.47
N THR A 149 8.31 -2.76 -6.16
CA THR A 149 8.25 -4.22 -6.39
C THR A 149 9.51 -4.74 -7.11
N MET A 150 10.22 -3.89 -7.85
CA MET A 150 11.46 -4.25 -8.53
C MET A 150 12.66 -4.44 -7.58
N ASN A 151 12.62 -3.93 -6.35
CA ASN A 151 13.69 -4.11 -5.36
C ASN A 151 13.80 -5.58 -4.93
N TYR A 152 12.66 -6.27 -4.88
CA TYR A 152 12.56 -7.66 -4.46
C TYR A 152 12.71 -8.66 -5.63
N ARG A 153 12.62 -8.20 -6.88
CA ARG A 153 12.68 -9.05 -8.08
C ARG A 153 14.11 -9.22 -8.58
N TYR A 154 14.67 -10.40 -8.40
CA TYR A 154 16.03 -10.75 -8.82
C TYR A 154 16.22 -10.65 -10.36
N LYS A 155 17.16 -9.80 -10.81
CA LYS A 155 17.35 -9.37 -12.21
C LYS A 155 18.08 -10.36 -13.14
N VAL A 156 18.31 -11.61 -12.72
CA VAL A 156 19.43 -12.41 -13.25
C VAL A 156 19.28 -13.01 -14.65
N PHE A 157 18.11 -12.94 -15.31
CA PHE A 157 17.97 -13.59 -16.61
C PHE A 157 17.39 -12.73 -17.72
N GLY A 158 17.82 -11.47 -17.83
CA GLY A 158 17.35 -10.60 -18.93
C GLY A 158 15.82 -10.59 -19.03
N SER A 159 15.15 -10.80 -17.90
CA SER A 159 13.69 -10.87 -17.78
C SER A 159 13.18 -9.44 -17.85
N ILE A 160 13.22 -8.90 -19.06
CA ILE A 160 12.45 -7.74 -19.42
C ILE A 160 10.98 -8.19 -19.45
N ARG A 161 10.12 -7.50 -18.67
CA ARG A 161 8.64 -7.36 -18.79
C ARG A 161 7.82 -7.53 -17.49
N GLY A 162 8.45 -7.56 -16.31
CA GLY A 162 7.68 -7.33 -15.07
C GLY A 162 7.23 -5.86 -15.00
N THR A 163 5.96 -5.58 -14.72
CA THR A 163 5.54 -4.22 -14.35
C THR A 163 6.19 -3.84 -13.02
N SER A 164 6.73 -2.63 -12.89
CA SER A 164 7.13 -2.09 -11.59
C SER A 164 5.96 -1.38 -10.95
N ARG A 165 5.84 -1.47 -9.63
CA ARG A 165 4.94 -0.62 -8.85
C ARG A 165 5.67 0.02 -7.69
N THR A 166 5.35 1.28 -7.45
CA THR A 166 5.85 2.06 -6.31
C THR A 166 4.76 2.16 -5.25
N HIS A 167 5.12 1.97 -3.99
CA HIS A 167 4.21 2.07 -2.85
C HIS A 167 4.01 3.54 -2.45
N VAL A 168 2.75 3.98 -2.41
CA VAL A 168 2.36 5.38 -2.16
C VAL A 168 1.31 5.46 -1.07
N ARG A 169 1.53 6.34 -0.11
CA ARG A 169 0.59 6.69 0.93
C ARG A 169 0.17 8.15 0.82
N LEU A 170 -1.14 8.38 0.81
CA LEU A 170 -1.73 9.72 0.78
C LEU A 170 -2.51 9.96 2.06
N VAL A 171 -2.35 11.14 2.66
CA VAL A 171 -3.17 11.61 3.78
C VAL A 171 -4.10 12.69 3.26
N LEU A 172 -5.40 12.44 3.37
CA LEU A 172 -6.46 13.26 2.80
C LEU A 172 -7.41 13.75 3.88
N LYS A 173 -8.02 14.91 3.65
CA LYS A 173 -9.13 15.44 4.45
C LYS A 173 -10.12 16.19 3.55
N PRO A 174 -11.39 16.40 3.96
CA PRO A 174 -12.04 15.82 5.13
C PRO A 174 -12.41 14.35 4.92
N ARG A 175 -12.82 13.65 6.00
CA ARG A 175 -13.53 12.38 5.89
C ARG A 175 -14.85 12.59 5.13
N ALA A 176 -14.97 11.97 3.97
CA ALA A 176 -16.21 11.93 3.22
C ALA A 176 -17.12 10.78 3.70
N ARG A 177 -18.40 10.85 3.34
CA ARG A 177 -19.35 9.73 3.50
C ARG A 177 -19.36 8.87 2.24
N PRO A 178 -19.52 7.54 2.34
CA PRO A 178 -19.65 6.69 1.17
C PRO A 178 -20.81 7.11 0.26
N LEU A 179 -20.64 6.98 -1.05
CA LEU A 179 -21.68 7.31 -2.04
C LEU A 179 -22.95 6.45 -1.93
N HIS A 180 -22.92 5.31 -1.26
CA HIS A 180 -24.12 4.50 -1.02
C HIS A 180 -24.82 4.87 0.29
N ALA A 181 -24.29 5.82 1.08
CA ALA A 181 -24.85 6.21 2.38
C ALA A 181 -25.99 7.25 2.25
N PHE A 182 -26.50 7.48 1.05
CA PHE A 182 -27.71 8.29 0.85
C PHE A 182 -28.91 7.63 1.51
N ARG A 183 -29.65 8.41 2.29
CA ARG A 183 -30.83 7.96 3.01
C ARG A 183 -32.04 7.82 2.07
N THR A 184 -32.05 8.57 0.96
CA THR A 184 -33.17 8.57 0.01
C THR A 184 -32.70 8.68 -1.43
N ARG A 185 -33.57 8.24 -2.36
CA ARG A 185 -33.35 8.43 -3.81
C ARG A 185 -33.26 9.92 -4.18
N VAL A 186 -34.02 10.78 -3.51
CA VAL A 186 -34.02 12.24 -3.71
C VAL A 186 -32.65 12.82 -3.36
N GLU A 187 -32.04 12.39 -2.26
CA GLU A 187 -30.71 12.83 -1.85
C GLU A 187 -29.63 12.45 -2.88
N LEU A 188 -29.64 11.20 -3.36
CA LEU A 188 -28.71 10.74 -4.41
C LEU A 188 -28.87 11.54 -5.71
N VAL A 189 -30.10 11.70 -6.20
CA VAL A 189 -30.37 12.43 -7.45
C VAL A 189 -30.02 13.91 -7.31
N SER A 190 -30.25 14.51 -6.14
CA SER A 190 -29.87 15.92 -5.89
C SER A 190 -28.36 16.09 -5.88
N ALA A 191 -27.62 15.18 -5.24
CA ALA A 191 -26.16 15.20 -5.26
C ALA A 191 -25.58 15.04 -6.67
N LEU A 192 -26.14 14.14 -7.49
CA LEU A 192 -25.73 13.97 -8.89
C LEU A 192 -26.06 15.21 -9.75
N ARG A 193 -27.24 15.81 -9.57
CA ARG A 193 -27.63 17.04 -10.26
C ARG A 193 -26.68 18.19 -9.94
N ASP A 194 -26.28 18.35 -8.68
CA ASP A 194 -25.41 19.46 -8.26
C ASP A 194 -23.98 19.33 -8.82
N ILE A 195 -23.59 18.15 -9.32
CA ILE A 195 -22.31 17.90 -10.02
C ILE A 195 -22.39 18.27 -11.51
N VAL A 196 -23.56 18.07 -12.13
CA VAL A 196 -23.79 18.36 -13.56
C VAL A 196 -24.26 19.81 -13.69
N LYS A 197 -23.33 20.71 -14.07
CA LYS A 197 -23.67 22.06 -14.49
C LYS A 197 -24.20 22.09 -15.92
#